data_AF-A0A0B3B029-F1
#
_entry.id   AF-A0A0B3B029-F1
#
_cell.length_a   1.000
_cell.length_b   1.000
_cell.length_c   1.000
_cell.angle_alpha   90.00
_cell.angle_beta   90.00
_cell.angle_gamma   90.00
#
_symmetry.space_group_name_H-M   'P 1'
#
loop_
_entity.id
_entity.type
_entity.pdbx_description
1 polymer ?
#
loop_
_entity_poly.entity_id
_entity_poly.type
_entity_poly.pdbx_seq_one_letter_code
_entity_poly.pdbx_strand_id
1 'polypeptide(L)'
;RLGSVEDDNTMVFRNVPPIYLELSTGNLRGEARAIYIAVPDKNEVFLASLYKQILANAFGIQLVDEKTIDYNSSAGEALLAKYSINALPTILLSGDLQAYTGFQEAWLQAGSIENDGNFIFRNLGLLQGLKYYDLNKGEVVEAVAPAQAQ
;
A
#
# COMPACT_ATOMS: atom_id res chain seq x y z
N ARG A 1 -8.02 17.74 -14.09
CA ARG A 1 -8.67 19.07 -13.91
C ARG A 1 -9.25 19.11 -12.49
N LEU A 2 -9.00 20.15 -11.68
CA LEU A 2 -9.42 20.19 -10.26
C LEU A 2 -10.91 20.56 -10.05
N GLY A 3 -11.54 21.15 -11.07
CA GLY A 3 -12.91 21.61 -11.00
C GLY A 3 -13.43 22.23 -12.30
N SER A 4 -14.56 22.93 -12.18
CA SER A 4 -15.17 23.75 -13.24
C SER A 4 -15.15 25.23 -12.87
N VAL A 5 -15.39 26.06 -13.87
CA VAL A 5 -15.72 27.47 -13.70
C VAL A 5 -17.17 27.59 -14.14
N GLU A 6 -18.02 28.19 -13.31
CA GLU A 6 -19.44 28.40 -13.59
C GLU A 6 -19.65 29.69 -14.39
N ASP A 7 -20.86 29.92 -14.89
CA ASP A 7 -21.20 31.06 -15.76
C ASP A 7 -20.98 32.43 -15.09
N ASP A 8 -21.00 32.49 -13.75
CA ASP A 8 -20.73 33.68 -12.95
C ASP A 8 -19.22 33.90 -12.66
N ASN A 9 -18.35 33.12 -13.31
CA ASN A 9 -16.91 33.10 -13.14
C ASN A 9 -16.44 32.57 -11.76
N THR A 10 -17.34 31.93 -10.99
CA THR A 10 -16.97 31.23 -9.76
C THR A 10 -16.26 29.92 -10.10
N MET A 11 -15.12 29.67 -9.45
CA MET A 11 -14.44 28.38 -9.55
C MET A 11 -15.01 27.40 -8.51
N VAL A 12 -15.45 26.23 -8.97
CA VAL A 12 -15.97 25.16 -8.12
C VAL A 12 -15.03 23.96 -8.17
N PHE A 13 -14.47 23.59 -7.01
CA PHE A 13 -13.74 22.35 -6.85
C PHE A 13 -14.71 21.17 -6.97
N ARG A 14 -14.44 20.27 -7.92
CA ARG A 14 -15.26 19.06 -8.15
C ARG A 14 -14.48 17.78 -7.89
N ASN A 15 -13.16 17.85 -7.98
CA ASN A 15 -12.28 16.73 -7.68
C ASN A 15 -11.56 17.03 -6.36
N VAL A 16 -12.25 16.70 -5.26
CA VAL A 16 -11.68 16.81 -3.91
C VAL A 16 -10.81 15.58 -3.66
N PRO A 17 -9.51 15.73 -3.34
CA PRO A 17 -8.68 14.59 -3.00
C PRO A 17 -9.20 13.94 -1.71
N PRO A 18 -9.22 12.59 -1.61
CA PRO A 18 -9.51 11.93 -0.34
C PRO A 18 -8.49 12.32 0.73
N ILE A 19 -8.85 12.47 2.00
CA ILE A 19 -10.09 12.01 2.68
C ILE A 19 -11.18 13.09 2.66
N TYR A 20 -12.42 12.72 2.30
CA TYR A 20 -13.58 13.63 2.32
C TYR A 20 -14.87 12.94 2.75
N LEU A 21 -15.86 13.72 3.20
CA LEU A 21 -17.21 13.25 3.49
C LEU A 21 -18.05 13.23 2.20
N GLU A 22 -18.50 12.06 1.78
CA GLU A 22 -19.44 11.93 0.67
C GLU A 22 -20.86 12.26 1.15
N LEU A 23 -21.39 13.41 0.71
CA LEU A 23 -22.66 13.95 1.23
C LEU A 23 -23.88 13.08 0.90
N SER A 24 -23.84 12.33 -0.20
CA SER A 24 -24.94 11.44 -0.61
C SER A 24 -25.09 10.23 0.30
N THR A 25 -23.98 9.72 0.84
CA THR A 25 -23.96 8.51 1.68
C THR A 25 -23.69 8.80 3.14
N GLY A 26 -23.12 9.97 3.46
CA GLY A 26 -22.64 10.32 4.79
C GLY A 26 -21.33 9.62 5.19
N ASN A 27 -20.68 8.90 4.26
CA ASN A 27 -19.48 8.12 4.55
C ASN A 27 -18.20 8.94 4.31
N LEU A 28 -17.17 8.69 5.13
CA LEU A 28 -15.81 9.13 4.82
C LEU A 28 -15.24 8.26 3.70
N ARG A 29 -14.71 8.92 2.67
CA ARG A 29 -14.07 8.29 1.51
C ARG A 29 -12.55 8.43 1.61
N GLY A 30 -11.83 7.39 1.18
CA GLY A 30 -10.36 7.37 1.15
C GLY A 30 -9.66 7.04 2.45
N GLU A 31 -10.35 6.54 3.48
CA GLU A 31 -9.64 6.03 4.65
C GLU A 31 -8.72 4.87 4.26
N ALA A 32 -7.43 4.97 4.58
CA ALA A 32 -6.45 3.94 4.33
C ALA A 32 -5.74 3.54 5.61
N ARG A 33 -5.56 2.24 5.85
CA ARG A 33 -4.82 1.71 7.00
C ARG A 33 -3.72 0.77 6.51
N ALA A 34 -2.60 0.75 7.23
CA ALA A 34 -1.46 -0.11 6.90
C ALA A 34 -1.13 -1.11 8.00
N ILE A 35 -0.78 -2.32 7.59
CA ILE A 35 -0.06 -3.29 8.42
C ILE A 35 1.28 -3.56 7.76
N TYR A 36 2.35 -3.31 8.50
CA TYR A 36 3.71 -3.69 8.11
C TYR A 36 4.04 -5.03 8.75
N ILE A 37 4.50 -6.01 7.97
CA ILE A 37 5.06 -7.25 8.50
C ILE A 37 6.57 -7.18 8.35
N ALA A 38 7.29 -7.23 9.47
CA ALA A 38 8.72 -6.99 9.54
C ALA A 38 9.48 -8.20 10.11
N VAL A 39 10.79 -8.25 9.81
CA VAL A 39 11.74 -9.21 10.38
C VAL A 39 12.56 -8.48 11.45
N PRO A 40 12.52 -8.93 12.73
CA PRO A 40 13.37 -8.40 13.78
C PRO A 40 14.84 -8.45 13.36
N ASP A 41 15.54 -7.35 13.61
CA ASP A 41 16.97 -7.09 13.32
C ASP A 41 17.36 -6.57 11.92
N LYS A 42 16.43 -6.19 11.02
CA LYS A 42 16.80 -5.53 9.75
C LYS A 42 15.91 -4.34 9.37
N ASN A 43 16.30 -3.14 9.77
CA ASN A 43 15.83 -1.84 9.24
C ASN A 43 14.30 -1.65 9.12
N GLU A 44 13.53 -2.13 10.10
CA GLU A 44 12.06 -2.07 10.10
C GLU A 44 11.51 -0.63 9.96
N VAL A 45 12.14 0.33 10.63
CA VAL A 45 11.75 1.75 10.59
C VAL A 45 11.97 2.36 9.21
N PHE A 46 13.02 1.97 8.49
CA PHE A 46 13.33 2.50 7.17
C PHE A 46 12.27 2.07 6.15
N LEU A 47 11.80 0.83 6.23
CA LEU A 47 10.90 0.26 5.23
C LEU A 47 9.47 0.73 5.41
N ALA A 48 8.98 0.80 6.66
CA ALA A 48 7.69 1.43 6.96
C ALA A 48 7.66 2.89 6.48
N SER A 49 8.73 3.65 6.76
CA SER A 49 8.87 5.04 6.31
C SER A 49 8.89 5.17 4.79
N LEU A 50 9.60 4.28 4.08
CA LEU A 50 9.67 4.27 2.62
C LEU A 50 8.29 4.03 2.00
N TYR A 51 7.55 3.01 2.45
CA TYR A 51 6.21 2.75 1.94
C TYR A 51 5.27 3.93 2.19
N LYS A 52 5.31 4.51 3.40
CA LYS A 52 4.50 5.69 3.74
C LYS A 52 4.80 6.88 2.82
N GLN A 53 6.09 7.13 2.54
CA GLN A 53 6.49 8.19 1.61
C GLN A 53 6.01 7.92 0.18
N ILE A 54 6.09 6.68 -0.30
CA ILE A 54 5.60 6.32 -1.64
C ILE A 54 4.09 6.53 -1.71
N LEU A 55 3.32 6.06 -0.72
CA LEU A 55 1.87 6.22 -0.67
C LEU A 55 1.47 7.70 -0.66
N ALA A 56 2.13 8.52 0.17
CA ALA A 56 1.84 9.94 0.25
C ALA A 56 2.24 10.70 -1.02
N ASN A 57 3.45 10.48 -1.53
CA ASN A 57 4.01 11.30 -2.61
C ASN A 57 3.51 10.89 -4.00
N ALA A 58 3.34 9.59 -4.25
CA ALA A 58 2.93 9.10 -5.56
C ALA A 58 1.40 9.04 -5.72
N PHE A 59 0.68 8.80 -4.61
CA PHE A 59 -0.76 8.53 -4.67
C PHE A 59 -1.61 9.48 -3.82
N GLY A 60 -0.99 10.36 -3.03
CA GLY A 60 -1.71 11.24 -2.11
C GLY A 60 -2.40 10.50 -0.95
N ILE A 61 -2.05 9.23 -0.73
CA ILE A 61 -2.68 8.40 0.30
C ILE A 61 -2.09 8.76 1.66
N GLN A 62 -2.97 9.14 2.59
CA GLN A 62 -2.63 9.38 3.98
C GLN A 62 -3.21 8.24 4.83
N LEU A 63 -2.37 7.63 5.65
CA LEU A 63 -2.79 6.53 6.52
C LEU A 63 -3.46 7.09 7.77
N VAL A 64 -4.71 6.65 8.03
CA VAL A 64 -5.44 7.01 9.25
C VAL A 64 -5.04 6.14 10.44
N ASP A 65 -4.50 4.96 10.16
CA ASP A 65 -3.95 4.04 11.16
C ASP A 65 -2.84 3.20 10.53
N GLU A 66 -1.81 2.91 11.31
CA GLU A 66 -0.71 2.05 10.88
C GLU A 66 -0.13 1.28 12.06
N LYS A 67 0.26 0.02 11.82
CA LYS A 67 0.95 -0.80 12.83
C LYS A 67 1.97 -1.74 12.21
N THR A 68 2.97 -2.07 13.00
CA THR A 68 3.96 -3.10 12.65
C THR A 68 3.67 -4.37 13.43
N ILE A 69 3.71 -5.50 12.74
CA ILE A 69 3.54 -6.84 13.29
C ILE A 69 4.81 -7.64 13.03
N ASP A 70 5.33 -8.27 14.08
CA ASP A 70 6.43 -9.23 13.96
C ASP A 70 5.94 -10.46 13.18
N TYR A 71 6.69 -10.86 12.15
CA TYR A 71 6.40 -12.02 11.34
C TYR A 71 6.33 -13.34 12.14
N ASN A 72 7.07 -13.43 13.25
CA ASN A 72 7.10 -14.62 14.12
C ASN A 72 5.99 -14.61 15.19
N SER A 73 5.22 -13.53 15.29
CA SER A 73 4.10 -13.46 16.22
C SER A 73 2.93 -14.28 15.68
N SER A 74 2.04 -14.76 16.56
CA SER A 74 0.84 -15.49 16.13
C SER A 74 -0.03 -14.70 15.16
N ALA A 75 -0.07 -13.37 15.29
CA ALA A 75 -0.78 -12.50 14.36
C ALA A 75 -0.05 -12.37 13.01
N GLY A 76 1.28 -12.30 13.03
CA GLY A 76 2.12 -12.28 11.83
C GLY A 76 1.98 -13.57 11.04
N GLU A 77 2.18 -14.72 11.67
CA GLU A 77 2.04 -16.04 11.07
C GLU A 77 0.65 -16.25 10.44
N ALA A 78 -0.41 -15.81 11.13
CA ALA A 78 -1.77 -15.89 10.60
C ALA A 78 -1.95 -15.04 9.33
N LEU A 79 -1.38 -13.84 9.25
CA LEU A 79 -1.43 -12.99 8.06
C LEU A 79 -0.59 -13.55 6.92
N LEU A 80 0.61 -14.05 7.23
CA LEU A 80 1.49 -14.69 6.24
C LEU A 80 0.79 -15.88 5.59
N ALA A 81 0.17 -16.74 6.40
CA ALA A 81 -0.58 -17.90 5.91
C ALA A 81 -1.82 -17.47 5.13
N LYS A 82 -2.63 -16.55 5.66
CA LYS A 82 -3.88 -16.08 5.02
C LYS A 82 -3.64 -15.55 3.61
N TYR A 83 -2.57 -14.79 3.43
CA TYR A 83 -2.27 -14.13 2.17
C TYR A 83 -1.15 -14.83 1.39
N SER A 84 -0.63 -15.98 1.80
CA SER A 84 0.50 -16.64 1.11
C SER A 84 1.71 -15.70 0.91
N ILE A 85 2.07 -14.92 1.93
CA ILE A 85 3.20 -13.99 1.88
C ILE A 85 4.49 -14.79 2.12
N ASN A 86 5.45 -14.66 1.22
CA ASN A 86 6.71 -15.39 1.26
C ASN A 86 7.96 -14.51 1.22
N ALA A 87 7.78 -13.18 1.24
CA ALA A 87 8.88 -12.24 1.18
C ALA A 87 8.65 -11.10 2.16
N LEU A 88 9.69 -10.78 2.95
CA LEU A 88 9.65 -9.77 4.00
C LEU A 88 10.77 -8.75 3.87
N PRO A 89 10.54 -7.46 4.17
CA PRO A 89 9.29 -6.91 4.71
C PRO A 89 8.15 -6.91 3.67
N THR A 90 6.92 -6.74 4.15
CA THR A 90 5.79 -6.42 3.27
C THR A 90 4.83 -5.43 3.93
N ILE A 91 3.96 -4.85 3.11
CA ILE A 91 2.87 -3.97 3.52
C ILE A 91 1.54 -4.53 3.02
N LEU A 92 0.55 -4.48 3.91
CA LEU A 92 -0.84 -4.76 3.62
C LEU A 92 -1.62 -3.48 3.82
N LEU A 93 -2.46 -3.13 2.85
CA LEU A 93 -3.33 -1.96 2.93
C LEU A 93 -4.80 -2.38 2.94
N SER A 94 -5.60 -1.62 3.67
CA SER A 94 -7.04 -1.82 3.79
C SER A 94 -7.76 -0.48 3.85
N GLY A 95 -9.07 -0.50 3.60
CA GLY A 95 -9.93 0.69 3.61
C GLY A 95 -10.42 1.07 2.21
N ASP A 96 -10.79 2.34 2.02
CA ASP A 96 -11.41 2.86 0.81
C ASP A 96 -10.38 3.38 -0.20
N LEU A 97 -9.41 2.51 -0.55
CA LEU A 97 -8.31 2.85 -1.45
C LEU A 97 -8.77 3.07 -2.90
N GLN A 98 -9.97 2.61 -3.25
CA GLN A 98 -10.59 2.86 -4.57
C GLN A 98 -10.97 4.33 -4.77
N ALA A 99 -11.05 5.14 -3.70
CA ALA A 99 -11.25 6.57 -3.81
C ALA A 99 -10.04 7.31 -4.43
N TYR A 100 -8.87 6.66 -4.50
CA TYR A 100 -7.66 7.21 -5.09
C TYR A 100 -7.54 6.79 -6.56
N THR A 101 -7.89 7.68 -7.47
CA THR A 101 -7.84 7.44 -8.92
C THR A 101 -6.47 6.95 -9.37
N GLY A 102 -6.42 5.82 -10.09
CA GLY A 102 -5.19 5.26 -10.63
C GLY A 102 -4.37 4.41 -9.64
N PHE A 103 -4.73 4.41 -8.35
CA PHE A 103 -4.01 3.62 -7.35
C PHE A 103 -4.17 2.12 -7.58
N GLN A 104 -5.38 1.67 -7.91
CA GLN A 104 -5.67 0.25 -8.09
C GLN A 104 -4.85 -0.35 -9.25
N GLU A 105 -4.80 0.36 -10.37
CA GLU A 105 -4.04 -0.04 -11.56
C GLU A 105 -2.53 -0.07 -11.28
N ALA A 106 -2.02 0.94 -10.57
CA ALA A 106 -0.63 0.98 -10.16
C ALA A 106 -0.29 -0.15 -9.18
N TRP A 107 -1.19 -0.43 -8.23
CA TRP A 107 -0.98 -1.49 -7.24
C TRP A 107 -0.89 -2.87 -7.87
N LEU A 108 -1.66 -3.17 -8.91
CA LEU A 108 -1.62 -4.46 -9.59
C LEU A 108 -0.26 -4.76 -10.28
N GLN A 109 0.59 -3.74 -10.47
CA GLN A 109 1.98 -3.95 -10.91
C GLN A 109 2.91 -4.35 -9.75
N ALA A 110 2.54 -3.99 -8.53
CA ALA A 110 3.33 -4.15 -7.31
C ALA A 110 2.86 -5.29 -6.42
N GLY A 111 1.59 -5.70 -6.55
CA GLY A 111 0.93 -6.54 -5.57
C GLY A 111 -0.36 -7.17 -6.10
N SER A 112 -1.14 -7.69 -5.16
CA SER A 112 -2.46 -8.27 -5.40
C SER A 112 -3.54 -7.53 -4.62
N ILE A 113 -4.78 -7.71 -5.05
CA ILE A 113 -5.98 -7.32 -4.30
C ILE A 113 -6.73 -8.61 -4.01
N GLU A 114 -6.90 -8.91 -2.74
CA GLU A 114 -7.48 -10.16 -2.25
C GLU A 114 -9.01 -10.08 -2.23
N ASN A 115 -9.68 -11.22 -2.12
CA ASN A 115 -11.15 -11.30 -2.15
C ASN A 115 -11.84 -10.55 -1.00
N ASP A 116 -11.12 -10.25 0.08
CA ASP A 116 -11.60 -9.46 1.20
C ASP A 116 -11.34 -7.94 1.03
N GLY A 117 -10.86 -7.52 -0.14
CA GLY A 117 -10.59 -6.14 -0.50
C GLY A 117 -9.24 -5.62 -0.02
N ASN A 118 -8.41 -6.45 0.62
CA ASN A 118 -7.09 -6.03 1.08
C ASN A 118 -6.05 -6.05 -0.05
N PHE A 119 -5.18 -5.06 -0.01
CA PHE A 119 -4.11 -4.83 -0.98
C PHE A 119 -2.81 -5.37 -0.39
N ILE A 120 -2.21 -6.38 -1.01
CA ILE A 120 -1.01 -7.06 -0.50
C ILE A 120 0.16 -6.78 -1.43
N PHE A 121 1.25 -6.22 -0.91
CA PHE A 121 2.44 -5.99 -1.70
C PHE A 121 3.19 -7.31 -1.96
N ARG A 122 3.54 -7.57 -3.23
CA ARG A 122 4.11 -8.86 -3.67
C ARG A 122 5.46 -8.73 -4.35
N ASN A 123 5.72 -7.61 -5.01
CA ASN A 123 6.85 -7.45 -5.92
C ASN A 123 7.93 -6.53 -5.35
N LEU A 124 8.78 -7.08 -4.47
CA LEU A 124 9.95 -6.37 -3.93
C LEU A 124 10.99 -6.02 -5.00
N GLY A 125 10.95 -6.66 -6.19
CA GLY A 125 11.80 -6.32 -7.34
C GLY A 125 11.62 -4.90 -7.86
N LEU A 126 10.50 -4.25 -7.53
CA LEU A 126 10.29 -2.82 -7.80
C LEU A 126 11.18 -1.91 -6.93
N LEU A 127 11.67 -2.42 -5.81
CA LEU A 127 12.57 -1.73 -4.89
C LEU A 127 14.00 -2.25 -5.12
N GLN A 128 14.56 -1.98 -6.31
CA GLN A 128 15.88 -2.50 -6.71
C GLN A 128 16.97 -2.23 -5.65
N GLY A 129 17.79 -3.24 -5.39
CA GLY A 129 18.86 -3.17 -4.38
C GLY A 129 18.38 -3.33 -2.93
N LEU A 130 17.07 -3.50 -2.71
CA LEU A 130 16.55 -3.84 -1.40
C LEU A 130 16.88 -5.29 -1.04
N LYS A 131 17.47 -5.50 0.14
CA LYS A 131 17.63 -6.83 0.71
C LYS A 131 16.37 -7.24 1.46
N TYR A 132 15.85 -8.42 1.17
CA TYR A 132 14.62 -8.96 1.76
C TYR A 132 14.81 -10.40 2.20
N TYR A 133 14.04 -10.84 3.20
CA TYR A 133 14.03 -12.22 3.68
C TYR A 133 13.03 -13.04 2.85
N ASP A 134 13.53 -14.04 2.16
CA ASP A 134 12.71 -15.01 1.40
C ASP A 134 12.36 -16.17 2.34
N LEU A 135 11.09 -16.26 2.73
CA LEU A 135 10.57 -17.27 3.64
C LEU A 135 10.61 -18.68 3.03
N ASN A 136 10.63 -18.81 1.70
CA ASN A 136 10.76 -20.13 1.06
C ASN A 136 12.20 -20.65 1.15
N LYS A 137 13.18 -19.76 1.11
CA LYS A 137 14.61 -20.09 1.19
C LYS A 137 15.17 -20.05 2.61
N GLY A 138 14.52 -19.31 3.50
CA GLY A 138 14.99 -19.07 4.86
C GLY A 138 16.22 -18.16 4.93
N GLU A 139 16.47 -17.32 3.92
CA GLU A 139 17.66 -16.47 3.84
C GLU A 139 17.34 -15.06 3.31
N VAL A 140 18.30 -14.14 3.48
CA VAL A 140 18.21 -12.80 2.91
C VAL A 140 18.77 -12.78 1.49
N VAL A 141 17.95 -12.33 0.55
CA VAL A 141 18.27 -12.16 -0.87
C VAL A 141 18.18 -10.69 -1.27
N GLU A 142 18.74 -10.33 -2.42
CA GLU A 142 18.67 -8.96 -2.95
C GLU A 142 17.63 -8.88 -4.07
N ALA A 143 16.80 -7.83 -4.03
CA ALA A 143 15.80 -7.55 -5.05
C ALA A 143 16.49 -7.17 -6.37
N VAL A 144 16.38 -8.07 -7.35
CA VAL A 144 16.75 -7.82 -8.74
C VAL A 144 15.53 -7.35 -9.52
N ALA A 145 15.75 -6.52 -10.54
CA ALA A 145 14.67 -6.08 -11.42
C ALA A 145 13.95 -7.30 -12.02
N PRO A 146 12.61 -7.27 -12.15
CA PRO A 146 11.91 -8.31 -12.91
C PRO A 146 12.54 -8.38 -14.31
N ALA A 147 12.98 -9.57 -14.71
CA ALA A 147 13.46 -9.80 -16.06
C ALA A 147 12.35 -9.32 -17.02
N GLN A 148 12.69 -8.41 -17.93
CA GLN A 148 11.75 -8.02 -18.97
C GLN A 148 11.39 -9.29 -19.73
N ALA A 149 10.16 -9.78 -19.54
CA ALA A 149 9.63 -10.85 -20.35
C ALA A 149 9.64 -10.33 -21.80
N GLN A 150 10.52 -10.90 -22.61
CA GLN A 150 10.60 -10.67 -24.05
C GLN A 150 9.35 -11.22 -24.74
#